data_AF-A0AA40IUZ7-F1
#
_entry.id   AF-A0AA40IUZ7-F1
#
_cell.length_a   1.000
_cell.length_b   1.000
_cell.length_c   1.000
_cell.angle_alpha   90.00
_cell.angle_beta   90.00
_cell.angle_gamma   90.00
#
_symmetry.space_group_name_H-M   'P 1'
#
loop_
_entity.id
_entity.type
_entity.pdbx_description
1 polymer ?
#
loop_
_entity_poly.entity_id
_entity_poly.type
_entity_poly.pdbx_seq_one_letter_code
_entity_poly.pdbx_strand_id
1 'polypeptide(L)'
;MINSFYSQYFNGRVNSIVKKEISADTSAKEVKAGLGNLIGTKCASNQTFNEAIESYIDPLDAIVLELIEALNIDIVNDLSNVKTGNIVALKGHLMFRNYNVINELLPIISETNMIAEFNQPFNPDAKGKDKKFTLGKFIEKMVSIMPFGLEFEIVSNEEHIAAIIKDEYLTIKSDDLIRTYGLTFPDEWTIIGIIDKAPSIQLNSNSQFKSGVDIITQYYYETMNENSSGYIIRPIVVYRKISPI
;
A
#
# COMPACT_ATOMS: atom_id res chain seq x y z
N MET A 1 10.71 5.60 -8.13
CA MET A 1 10.14 6.92 -8.46
C MET A 1 10.51 7.96 -7.38
N ILE A 2 10.26 7.69 -6.09
CA ILE A 2 10.61 8.59 -4.96
C ILE A 2 12.09 9.04 -4.95
N ASN A 3 13.03 8.11 -5.22
CA ASN A 3 14.46 8.41 -5.27
C ASN A 3 14.84 9.46 -6.32
N SER A 4 14.12 9.48 -7.44
CA SER A 4 14.34 10.45 -8.51
C SER A 4 13.81 11.83 -8.11
N PHE A 5 12.64 11.89 -7.48
CA PHE A 5 12.07 13.13 -6.95
C PHE A 5 12.94 13.74 -5.84
N TYR A 6 13.37 12.92 -4.89
CA TYR A 6 14.27 13.34 -3.81
C TYR A 6 15.58 13.90 -4.37
N SER A 7 16.23 13.19 -5.29
CA SER A 7 17.50 13.64 -5.87
C SER A 7 17.36 14.94 -6.67
N GLN A 8 16.20 15.18 -7.29
CA GLN A 8 15.90 16.43 -7.99
C GLN A 8 15.65 17.60 -7.03
N TYR A 9 15.00 17.36 -5.89
CA TYR A 9 14.69 18.42 -4.92
C TYR A 9 15.90 18.78 -4.04
N PHE A 10 16.68 17.78 -3.61
CA PHE A 10 17.78 17.94 -2.65
C PHE A 10 19.18 17.91 -3.28
N ASN A 11 19.29 17.90 -4.62
CA ASN A 11 20.56 17.88 -5.37
C ASN A 11 21.49 16.68 -5.05
N GLY A 12 20.94 15.53 -4.67
CA GLY A 12 21.71 14.30 -4.41
C GLY A 12 21.07 13.38 -3.38
N ARG A 13 21.61 12.17 -3.20
CA ARG A 13 21.11 11.16 -2.24
C ARG A 13 22.24 10.50 -1.47
N VAL A 14 22.08 10.36 -0.15
CA VAL A 14 22.90 9.45 0.67
C VAL A 14 22.34 8.05 0.51
N ASN A 15 23.04 7.20 -0.25
CA ASN A 15 22.55 5.86 -0.61
C ASN A 15 22.63 4.84 0.54
N SER A 16 23.47 5.08 1.55
CA SER A 16 23.72 4.15 2.65
C SER A 16 24.40 4.87 3.82
N ILE A 17 23.96 4.59 5.04
CA ILE A 17 24.69 4.93 6.26
C ILE A 17 25.26 3.62 6.81
N VAL A 18 26.59 3.50 6.79
CA VAL A 18 27.28 2.30 7.29
C VAL A 18 27.60 2.50 8.76
N LYS A 19 26.91 1.79 9.66
CA LYS A 19 27.29 1.74 11.08
C LYS A 19 28.40 0.68 11.23
N LYS A 20 29.59 1.10 11.65
CA LYS A 20 30.67 0.19 12.06
C LYS A 20 30.68 0.08 13.57
N GLU A 21 30.30 -1.09 14.09
CA GLU A 21 30.38 -1.39 15.52
C GLU A 21 31.64 -2.23 15.76
N ILE A 22 32.59 -1.68 16.51
CA ILE A 22 33.83 -2.36 16.90
C ILE A 22 33.63 -2.84 18.34
N SER A 23 33.27 -4.11 18.53
CA SER A 23 33.23 -4.74 19.84
C SER A 23 34.63 -5.25 20.19
N ALA A 24 35.26 -4.64 21.20
CA ALA A 24 36.54 -5.09 21.74
C ALA A 24 36.34 -5.69 23.14
N ASP A 25 36.02 -6.98 23.21
CA ASP A 25 35.95 -7.70 24.49
C ASP A 25 37.37 -8.05 24.97
N THR A 26 37.87 -7.29 25.95
CA THR A 26 39.16 -7.59 26.59
C THR A 26 38.93 -8.49 27.81
N SER A 27 38.97 -9.80 27.58
CA SER A 27 38.94 -10.81 28.65
C SER A 27 40.34 -10.99 29.27
N ALA A 28 40.61 -10.30 30.38
CA ALA A 28 41.80 -10.54 31.19
C ALA A 28 41.46 -11.52 32.33
N LYS A 29 41.81 -12.80 32.18
CA LYS A 29 41.77 -13.77 33.29
C LYS A 29 43.08 -13.73 34.06
N GLU A 30 43.12 -13.03 35.21
CA GLU A 30 44.17 -13.19 36.21
C GLU A 30 43.90 -14.46 37.03
N VAL A 31 44.77 -15.47 36.93
CA VAL A 31 44.83 -16.59 37.87
C VAL A 31 46.01 -16.35 38.81
N LYS A 32 45.72 -15.95 40.06
CA LYS A 32 46.73 -15.87 41.13
C LYS A 32 46.74 -17.18 41.91
N ALA A 33 47.75 -18.01 41.68
CA ALA A 33 48.13 -19.10 42.57
C ALA A 33 49.45 -18.75 43.26
N GLY A 34 49.46 -18.84 44.59
CA GLY A 34 50.57 -18.41 45.44
C GLY A 34 51.70 -19.44 45.59
N LEU A 35 52.82 -18.90 46.08
CA LEU A 35 54.02 -19.54 46.67
C LEU A 35 55.03 -20.16 45.69
N GLY A 36 56.17 -19.47 45.52
CA GLY A 36 57.43 -20.04 45.04
C GLY A 36 58.12 -19.19 43.99
N ASN A 37 59.19 -18.49 44.38
CA ASN A 37 60.03 -17.72 43.48
C ASN A 37 60.54 -18.55 42.29
N LEU A 38 60.42 -17.99 41.07
CA LEU A 38 61.42 -17.93 39.99
C LEU A 38 60.79 -18.15 38.60
N ILE A 39 60.80 -17.06 37.82
CA ILE A 39 60.64 -16.98 36.35
C ILE A 39 59.23 -17.30 35.84
N GLY A 40 58.33 -16.31 35.98
CA GLY A 40 57.10 -16.26 35.20
C GLY A 40 57.38 -15.81 33.76
N THR A 41 57.35 -16.75 32.82
CA THR A 41 57.29 -16.44 31.39
C THR A 41 55.97 -15.73 31.07
N LYS A 42 56.03 -14.48 30.63
CA LYS A 42 54.88 -13.77 30.04
C LYS A 42 54.60 -14.35 28.66
N CYS A 43 53.70 -15.32 28.57
CA CYS A 43 53.13 -15.73 27.29
C CYS A 43 51.91 -14.84 27.03
N ALA A 44 52.12 -13.69 26.37
CA ALA A 44 51.04 -12.83 25.90
C ALA A 44 50.61 -13.31 24.52
N SER A 45 49.52 -14.09 24.46
CA SER A 45 48.83 -14.39 23.21
C SER A 45 47.75 -13.36 22.98
N ASN A 46 48.02 -12.36 22.15
CA ASN A 46 47.01 -11.43 21.66
C ASN A 46 46.28 -12.08 20.49
N GLN A 47 45.12 -12.71 20.75
CA GLN A 47 44.16 -13.03 19.69
C GLN A 47 43.13 -11.91 19.64
N THR A 48 43.31 -10.98 18.71
CA THR A 48 42.34 -9.96 18.38
C THR A 48 41.31 -10.57 17.44
N PHE A 49 40.11 -10.85 17.94
CA PHE A 49 38.98 -11.26 17.11
C PHE A 49 38.28 -9.99 16.63
N ASN A 50 38.60 -9.56 15.40
CA ASN A 50 37.94 -8.43 14.75
C ASN A 50 36.74 -8.97 13.96
N GLU A 51 35.55 -8.93 14.55
CA GLU A 51 34.31 -9.17 13.81
C GLU A 51 33.65 -7.81 13.55
N ALA A 52 33.78 -7.32 12.32
CA ALA A 52 33.11 -6.10 11.88
C ALA A 52 31.67 -6.46 11.51
N ILE A 53 30.71 -6.07 12.35
CA ILE A 53 29.30 -6.19 12.02
C ILE A 53 28.92 -4.97 11.18
N GLU A 54 28.78 -5.17 9.87
CA GLU A 54 28.23 -4.17 8.95
C GLU A 54 26.71 -4.33 8.91
N SER A 55 25.97 -3.38 9.48
CA SER A 55 24.51 -3.31 9.32
C SER A 55 24.16 -2.26 8.26
N TYR A 56 23.43 -2.70 7.24
CA TYR A 56 22.86 -1.82 6.22
C TYR A 56 21.51 -1.32 6.72
N ILE A 57 21.44 -0.06 7.14
CA ILE A 57 20.18 0.59 7.50
C ILE A 57 19.57 1.08 6.19
N ASP A 58 18.33 0.65 5.89
CA ASP A 58 17.59 1.18 4.73
C ASP A 58 17.20 2.64 5.01
N PRO A 59 17.76 3.63 4.27
CA PRO A 59 17.47 5.04 4.49
C PRO A 59 16.13 5.46 3.87
N LEU A 60 15.37 4.55 3.25
CA LEU A 60 14.17 4.88 2.49
C LEU A 60 13.14 5.65 3.32
N ASP A 61 12.86 5.21 4.55
CA ASP A 61 11.86 5.85 5.42
C ASP A 61 12.28 7.27 5.82
N ALA A 62 13.57 7.48 6.13
CA ALA A 62 14.11 8.79 6.48
C ALA A 62 14.07 9.77 5.29
N ILE A 63 14.41 9.28 4.10
CA ILE A 63 14.36 10.04 2.83
C ILE A 63 12.91 10.45 2.51
N VAL A 64 11.95 9.56 2.73
CA VAL A 64 10.52 9.85 2.51
C VAL A 64 10.03 10.91 3.49
N LEU A 65 10.36 10.79 4.77
CA LEU A 65 10.00 11.78 5.80
C LEU A 65 10.61 13.16 5.52
N GLU A 66 11.90 13.22 5.21
CA GLU A 66 12.60 14.48 4.89
C GLU A 66 12.04 15.15 3.63
N LEU A 67 11.66 14.35 2.62
CA LEU A 67 10.96 14.85 1.43
C LEU A 67 9.59 15.41 1.77
N ILE A 68 8.80 14.71 2.59
CA ILE A 68 7.47 15.15 2.99
C ILE A 68 7.55 16.47 3.78
N GLU A 69 8.48 16.56 4.72
CA GLU A 69 8.71 17.77 5.52
C GLU A 69 9.13 18.95 4.65
N ALA A 70 10.07 18.74 3.71
CA ALA A 70 10.53 19.81 2.84
C ALA A 70 9.49 20.27 1.81
N LEU A 71 8.60 19.36 1.38
CA LEU A 71 7.51 19.69 0.47
C LEU A 71 6.41 20.54 1.12
N ASN A 72 6.42 20.72 2.45
CA ASN A 72 5.43 21.48 3.22
C ASN A 72 4.00 21.23 2.71
N ILE A 73 3.64 19.95 2.64
CA ILE A 73 2.40 19.49 2.01
C ILE A 73 1.24 19.85 2.93
N ASP A 74 0.37 20.73 2.44
CA ASP A 74 -0.85 21.09 3.17
C ASP A 74 -1.80 19.90 3.27
N ILE A 75 -2.37 19.72 4.47
CA ILE A 75 -3.51 18.82 4.66
C ILE A 75 -4.72 19.46 3.99
N VAL A 76 -5.27 18.78 3.01
CA VAL A 76 -6.44 19.24 2.27
C VAL A 76 -7.69 18.58 2.83
N ASN A 77 -8.68 19.41 3.18
CA ASN A 77 -9.98 18.96 3.67
C ASN A 77 -11.07 19.02 2.58
N ASP A 78 -10.83 19.74 1.48
CA ASP A 78 -11.78 19.93 0.37
C ASP A 78 -11.04 19.79 -0.96
N LEU A 79 -11.42 18.80 -1.76
CA LEU A 79 -10.80 18.52 -3.05
C LEU A 79 -11.31 19.42 -4.18
N SER A 80 -12.37 20.20 -3.98
CA SER A 80 -13.04 21.01 -5.04
C SER A 80 -12.10 21.98 -5.75
N ASN A 81 -11.09 22.48 -5.04
CA ASN A 81 -10.12 23.46 -5.56
C ASN A 81 -8.75 22.86 -5.90
N VAL A 82 -8.58 21.55 -5.74
CA VAL A 82 -7.29 20.91 -5.96
C VAL A 82 -7.09 20.61 -7.43
N LYS A 83 -5.91 20.98 -7.96
CA LYS A 83 -5.54 20.69 -9.34
C LYS A 83 -5.02 19.25 -9.46
N THR A 84 -5.45 18.56 -10.50
CA THR A 84 -4.89 17.27 -10.94
C THR A 84 -3.36 17.35 -11.04
N GLY A 85 -2.67 16.32 -10.54
CA GLY A 85 -1.21 16.24 -10.50
C GLY A 85 -0.56 16.86 -9.26
N ASN A 86 -1.32 17.55 -8.40
CA ASN A 86 -0.78 18.08 -7.15
C ASN A 86 -0.53 16.96 -6.13
N ILE A 87 0.55 17.13 -5.35
CA ILE A 87 0.78 16.33 -4.14
C ILE A 87 -0.05 16.93 -3.01
N VAL A 88 -0.85 16.11 -2.34
CA VAL A 88 -1.70 16.52 -1.22
C VAL A 88 -1.59 15.51 -0.07
N ALA A 89 -1.90 15.98 1.13
CA ALA A 89 -2.11 15.13 2.29
C ALA A 89 -3.61 15.07 2.61
N LEU A 90 -4.16 13.87 2.66
CA LEU A 90 -5.55 13.62 3.05
C LEU A 90 -5.59 12.89 4.38
N LYS A 91 -6.53 13.27 5.24
CA LYS A 91 -6.70 12.69 6.57
C LYS A 91 -8.12 12.14 6.71
N GLY A 92 -8.26 10.91 7.19
CA GLY A 92 -9.57 10.26 7.22
C GLY A 92 -9.51 8.80 7.65
N HIS A 93 -10.65 8.12 7.53
CA HIS A 93 -10.74 6.69 7.83
C HIS A 93 -10.25 5.88 6.64
N LEU A 94 -9.38 4.91 6.90
CA LEU A 94 -8.78 4.07 5.88
C LEU A 94 -9.53 2.75 5.77
N MET A 95 -9.93 2.40 4.56
CA MET A 95 -10.52 1.11 4.22
C MET A 95 -9.59 0.34 3.29
N PHE A 96 -9.67 -0.98 3.34
CA PHE A 96 -8.85 -1.88 2.52
C PHE A 96 -9.68 -2.95 1.84
N ARG A 97 -9.45 -3.11 0.54
CA ARG A 97 -10.05 -4.15 -0.29
C ARG A 97 -8.94 -4.95 -0.97
N ASN A 98 -8.95 -6.25 -0.71
CA ASN A 98 -8.19 -7.22 -1.47
C ASN A 98 -9.15 -7.92 -2.45
N TYR A 99 -9.20 -7.42 -3.68
CA TYR A 99 -10.14 -7.93 -4.67
C TYR A 99 -9.80 -9.35 -5.14
N ASN A 100 -8.57 -9.83 -4.93
CA ASN A 100 -8.23 -11.23 -5.19
C ASN A 100 -9.02 -12.17 -4.28
N VAL A 101 -9.16 -11.81 -3.01
CA VAL A 101 -9.99 -12.56 -2.05
C VAL A 101 -11.46 -12.50 -2.44
N ILE A 102 -11.94 -11.32 -2.87
CA ILE A 102 -13.33 -11.16 -3.34
C ILE A 102 -13.62 -12.07 -4.53
N ASN A 103 -12.70 -12.15 -5.50
CA ASN A 103 -12.84 -13.03 -6.67
C ASN A 103 -13.01 -14.51 -6.25
N GLU A 104 -12.29 -14.97 -5.23
CA GLU A 104 -12.42 -16.33 -4.71
C GLU A 104 -13.75 -16.57 -3.97
N LEU A 105 -14.32 -15.52 -3.36
CA LEU A 105 -15.58 -15.60 -2.61
C LEU A 105 -16.83 -15.49 -3.49
N LEU A 106 -16.75 -14.83 -4.66
CA LEU A 106 -17.90 -14.60 -5.54
C LEU A 106 -18.64 -15.87 -5.98
N PRO A 107 -17.97 -16.98 -6.36
CA PRO A 107 -18.65 -18.23 -6.68
C PRO A 107 -19.45 -18.76 -5.49
N ILE A 108 -18.88 -18.71 -4.28
CA ILE A 108 -19.55 -19.14 -3.05
C ILE A 108 -20.81 -18.31 -2.83
N ILE A 109 -20.69 -16.97 -2.85
CA ILE A 109 -21.82 -16.04 -2.67
C ILE A 109 -22.97 -16.34 -3.66
N SER A 110 -22.61 -16.60 -4.92
CA SER A 110 -23.55 -16.88 -6.00
C SER A 110 -24.22 -18.25 -5.85
N GLU A 111 -23.48 -19.28 -5.44
CA GLU A 111 -24.01 -20.64 -5.24
C GLU A 111 -24.87 -20.76 -3.98
N THR A 112 -24.53 -20.04 -2.92
CA THR A 112 -25.24 -20.10 -1.64
C THR A 112 -26.39 -19.10 -1.52
N ASN A 113 -26.63 -18.27 -2.54
CA ASN A 113 -27.66 -17.22 -2.54
C ASN A 113 -27.55 -16.25 -1.36
N MET A 114 -26.33 -15.92 -0.93
CA MET A 114 -26.13 -15.01 0.22
C MET A 114 -26.57 -13.57 -0.07
N ILE A 115 -26.53 -13.16 -1.35
CA ILE A 115 -26.98 -11.85 -1.82
C ILE A 115 -28.13 -12.08 -2.81
N ALA A 116 -29.34 -11.64 -2.46
CA ALA A 116 -30.54 -11.92 -3.24
C ALA A 116 -30.51 -11.24 -4.63
N GLU A 117 -29.87 -10.09 -4.70
CA GLU A 117 -29.68 -9.26 -5.88
C GLU A 117 -28.84 -9.99 -6.95
N PHE A 118 -27.91 -10.85 -6.53
CA PHE A 118 -27.04 -11.60 -7.45
C PHE A 118 -27.82 -12.63 -8.29
N ASN A 119 -29.01 -13.02 -7.84
CA ASN A 119 -29.89 -13.94 -8.55
C ASN A 119 -30.86 -13.25 -9.49
N GLN A 120 -30.90 -11.91 -9.50
CA GLN A 120 -31.74 -11.19 -10.43
C GLN A 120 -31.21 -11.35 -11.86
N PRO A 121 -32.09 -11.46 -12.86
CA PRO A 121 -31.68 -11.45 -14.26
C PRO A 121 -30.88 -10.18 -14.57
N PHE A 122 -29.74 -10.31 -15.23
CA PHE A 122 -28.92 -9.15 -15.62
C PHE A 122 -29.71 -8.18 -16.52
N ASN A 123 -30.54 -8.74 -17.42
CA ASN A 123 -31.53 -7.98 -18.18
C ASN A 123 -32.94 -8.29 -17.63
N PRO A 124 -33.65 -7.31 -17.04
CA PRO A 124 -34.99 -7.50 -16.49
C PRO A 124 -36.01 -8.02 -17.52
N ASP A 125 -35.83 -7.69 -18.80
CA ASP A 125 -36.72 -8.07 -19.89
C ASP A 125 -36.36 -9.43 -20.53
N ALA A 126 -35.31 -10.10 -20.05
CA ALA A 126 -34.87 -11.37 -20.60
C ALA A 126 -35.91 -12.49 -20.40
N LYS A 127 -36.20 -13.24 -21.47
CA LYS A 127 -37.14 -14.36 -21.47
C LYS A 127 -36.41 -15.68 -21.68
N GLY A 128 -37.02 -16.78 -21.22
CA GLY A 128 -36.51 -18.12 -21.48
C GLY A 128 -35.14 -18.39 -20.85
N LYS A 129 -34.18 -18.90 -21.65
CA LYS A 129 -32.84 -19.29 -21.17
C LYS A 129 -31.97 -18.10 -20.76
N ASP A 130 -32.22 -16.92 -21.32
CA ASP A 130 -31.43 -15.71 -21.07
C ASP A 130 -31.67 -15.15 -19.65
N LYS A 131 -32.82 -15.47 -19.05
CA LYS A 131 -33.11 -15.17 -17.64
C LYS A 131 -32.17 -15.88 -16.66
N LYS A 132 -31.46 -16.93 -17.11
CA LYS A 132 -30.47 -17.66 -16.30
C LYS A 132 -29.11 -16.95 -16.20
N PHE A 133 -28.90 -15.90 -17.00
CA PHE A 133 -27.76 -15.02 -16.88
C PHE A 133 -28.09 -13.93 -15.86
N THR A 134 -27.61 -14.14 -14.64
CA THR A 134 -27.91 -13.27 -13.50
C THR A 134 -26.84 -12.20 -13.31
N LEU A 135 -27.16 -11.17 -12.53
CA LEU A 135 -26.21 -10.13 -12.15
C LEU A 135 -24.95 -10.72 -11.51
N GLY A 136 -25.10 -11.71 -10.61
CA GLY A 136 -23.97 -12.39 -9.97
C GLY A 136 -23.03 -13.08 -10.97
N LYS A 137 -23.58 -13.79 -11.97
CA LYS A 137 -22.78 -14.42 -13.03
C LYS A 137 -22.08 -13.41 -13.93
N PHE A 138 -22.71 -12.26 -14.16
CA PHE A 138 -22.08 -11.18 -14.89
C PHE A 138 -20.89 -10.62 -14.09
N ILE A 139 -21.09 -10.33 -12.81
CA ILE A 139 -20.04 -9.85 -11.90
C ILE A 139 -18.91 -10.88 -11.80
N GLU A 140 -19.21 -12.17 -11.61
CA GLU A 140 -18.21 -13.25 -11.57
C GLU A 140 -17.36 -13.30 -12.85
N LYS A 141 -18.00 -13.24 -14.03
CA LYS A 141 -17.29 -13.21 -15.31
C LYS A 141 -16.46 -11.95 -15.47
N MET A 142 -17.00 -10.80 -15.12
CA MET A 142 -16.28 -9.53 -15.14
C MET A 142 -15.05 -9.56 -14.22
N VAL A 143 -15.22 -10.12 -13.02
CA VAL A 143 -14.17 -10.19 -12.01
C VAL A 143 -13.08 -11.20 -12.40
N SER A 144 -13.42 -12.24 -13.15
CA SER A 144 -12.40 -13.18 -13.66
C SER A 144 -11.50 -12.61 -14.78
N ILE A 145 -11.94 -11.56 -15.48
CA ILE A 145 -11.25 -11.02 -16.66
C ILE A 145 -10.46 -9.74 -16.33
N MET A 146 -10.95 -8.96 -15.37
CA MET A 146 -10.33 -7.69 -15.00
C MET A 146 -9.17 -7.93 -14.00
N PRO A 147 -8.07 -7.16 -14.08
CA PRO A 147 -6.97 -7.28 -13.14
C PRO A 147 -7.36 -6.64 -11.81
N PHE A 148 -7.73 -7.48 -10.85
CA PHE A 148 -8.03 -7.05 -9.49
C PHE A 148 -6.76 -6.87 -8.69
N GLY A 149 -6.58 -5.67 -8.16
CA GLY A 149 -5.43 -5.30 -7.34
C GLY A 149 -5.78 -5.20 -5.86
N LEU A 150 -4.92 -4.51 -5.13
CA LEU A 150 -5.20 -4.03 -3.80
C LEU A 150 -5.65 -2.58 -3.90
N GLU A 151 -6.64 -2.21 -3.09
CA GLU A 151 -7.12 -0.84 -3.00
C GLU A 151 -7.19 -0.42 -1.54
N PHE A 152 -6.64 0.76 -1.25
CA PHE A 152 -7.10 1.54 -0.12
C PHE A 152 -8.14 2.55 -0.58
N GLU A 153 -9.07 2.85 0.30
CA GLU A 153 -9.97 3.98 0.15
C GLU A 153 -9.84 4.83 1.41
N ILE A 154 -9.62 6.13 1.23
CA ILE A 154 -9.68 7.08 2.34
C ILE A 154 -11.01 7.80 2.28
N VAL A 155 -11.74 7.76 3.41
CA VAL A 155 -12.98 8.49 3.60
C VAL A 155 -12.65 9.75 4.40
N SER A 156 -12.70 10.90 3.73
CA SER A 156 -12.38 12.21 4.29
C SER A 156 -13.54 13.16 4.04
N ASN A 157 -14.19 13.68 5.10
CA ASN A 157 -15.36 14.57 4.99
C ASN A 157 -16.47 14.01 4.08
N GLU A 158 -16.80 12.72 4.23
CA GLU A 158 -17.79 11.99 3.41
C GLU A 158 -17.37 11.77 1.94
N GLU A 159 -16.20 12.27 1.52
CA GLU A 159 -15.63 11.97 0.21
C GLU A 159 -14.86 10.65 0.24
N HIS A 160 -15.20 9.78 -0.71
CA HIS A 160 -14.57 8.49 -0.93
C HIS A 160 -13.52 8.57 -2.03
N ILE A 161 -12.26 8.36 -1.66
CA ILE A 161 -11.13 8.56 -2.57
C ILE A 161 -10.32 7.26 -2.64
N ALA A 162 -10.34 6.63 -3.82
CA ALA A 162 -9.66 5.37 -4.07
C ALA A 162 -8.16 5.55 -4.33
N ALA A 163 -7.38 4.59 -3.85
CA ALA A 163 -5.93 4.52 -3.95
C ALA A 163 -5.49 3.09 -4.31
N ILE A 164 -4.98 2.90 -5.53
CA ILE A 164 -4.50 1.58 -5.98
C ILE A 164 -3.12 1.31 -5.42
N ILE A 165 -2.91 0.10 -4.87
CA ILE A 165 -1.69 -0.32 -4.19
C ILE A 165 -1.20 -1.65 -4.73
N LYS A 166 0.11 -1.88 -4.61
CA LYS A 166 0.75 -3.16 -4.87
C LYS A 166 1.21 -3.78 -3.57
N ASP A 167 1.07 -5.10 -3.46
CA ASP A 167 1.46 -5.87 -2.28
C ASP A 167 2.94 -5.66 -1.91
N GLU A 168 3.82 -5.55 -2.93
CA GLU A 168 5.26 -5.33 -2.76
C GLU A 168 5.64 -4.00 -2.07
N TYR A 169 4.72 -3.04 -1.97
CA TYR A 169 4.94 -1.75 -1.30
C TYR A 169 4.32 -1.69 0.11
N LEU A 170 3.67 -2.75 0.56
CA LEU A 170 3.12 -2.81 1.91
C LEU A 170 4.20 -3.27 2.89
N THR A 171 4.18 -2.70 4.09
CA THR A 171 5.03 -3.15 5.20
C THR A 171 4.53 -4.45 5.84
N ILE A 172 3.27 -4.80 5.62
CA ILE A 172 2.59 -6.01 6.08
C ILE A 172 1.90 -6.63 4.86
N LYS A 173 1.97 -7.95 4.69
CA LYS A 173 1.31 -8.64 3.58
C LYS A 173 -0.20 -8.36 3.57
N SER A 174 -0.79 -8.23 2.39
CA SER A 174 -2.23 -7.98 2.23
C SER A 174 -3.13 -8.98 2.97
N ASP A 175 -2.79 -10.27 2.94
CA ASP A 175 -3.53 -11.33 3.65
C ASP A 175 -3.48 -11.19 5.17
N ASP A 176 -2.39 -10.61 5.69
CA ASP A 176 -2.24 -10.33 7.12
C ASP A 176 -3.02 -9.06 7.49
N LEU A 177 -3.03 -8.04 6.64
CA LEU A 177 -3.82 -6.82 6.85
C LEU A 177 -5.31 -7.13 6.98
N ILE A 178 -5.89 -7.89 6.04
CA ILE A 178 -7.32 -8.22 6.09
C ILE A 178 -7.66 -9.09 7.30
N ARG A 179 -6.76 -9.99 7.71
CA ARG A 179 -6.96 -10.86 8.87
C ARG A 179 -6.89 -10.09 10.19
N THR A 180 -6.04 -9.07 10.27
CA THR A 180 -5.83 -8.29 11.50
C THR A 180 -6.79 -7.11 11.63
N TYR A 181 -7.01 -6.36 10.55
CA TYR A 181 -7.79 -5.12 10.56
C TYR A 181 -9.18 -5.28 9.92
N GLY A 182 -9.43 -6.37 9.19
CA GLY A 182 -10.66 -6.52 8.41
C GLY A 182 -10.70 -5.54 7.24
N LEU A 183 -11.85 -4.89 7.06
CA LEU A 183 -12.09 -3.93 5.97
C LEU A 183 -11.75 -2.49 6.33
N THR A 184 -11.79 -2.12 7.61
CA THR A 184 -11.64 -0.74 8.07
C THR A 184 -10.57 -0.67 9.13
N PHE A 185 -9.57 0.18 8.91
CA PHE A 185 -8.51 0.40 9.86
C PHE A 185 -9.02 1.27 11.02
N PRO A 186 -8.55 1.01 12.25
CA PRO A 186 -8.89 1.84 13.39
C PRO A 186 -8.25 3.23 13.26
N ASP A 187 -8.88 4.19 13.92
CA ASP A 187 -8.46 5.60 13.99
C ASP A 187 -8.39 6.30 12.63
N GLU A 188 -7.76 7.47 12.64
CA GLU A 188 -7.58 8.32 11.48
C GLU A 188 -6.17 8.15 10.91
N TRP A 189 -6.11 7.96 9.60
CA TRP A 189 -4.89 7.75 8.84
C TRP A 189 -4.64 8.93 7.91
N THR A 190 -3.40 9.05 7.46
CA THR A 190 -2.98 10.06 6.49
C THR A 190 -2.44 9.38 5.24
N ILE A 191 -2.99 9.75 4.08
CA ILE A 191 -2.43 9.42 2.78
C ILE A 191 -1.81 10.68 2.20
N ILE A 192 -0.53 10.59 1.87
CA ILE A 192 0.13 11.60 1.02
C ILE A 192 0.29 10.99 -0.35
N GLY A 193 -0.17 11.71 -1.37
CA GLY A 193 -0.16 11.19 -2.73
C GLY A 193 -0.46 12.25 -3.77
N ILE A 194 -0.39 11.83 -5.03
CA ILE A 194 -0.72 12.67 -6.18
C ILE A 194 -2.20 12.47 -6.47
N ILE A 195 -2.96 13.56 -6.44
CA ILE A 195 -4.38 13.53 -6.76
C ILE A 195 -4.59 13.60 -8.27
N ASP A 196 -5.46 12.76 -8.79
CA ASP A 196 -5.89 12.78 -10.17
C ASP A 196 -7.41 12.84 -10.24
N LYS A 197 -7.94 13.40 -11.33
CA LYS A 197 -9.37 13.28 -11.60
C LYS A 197 -9.68 11.86 -12.03
N ALA A 198 -10.81 11.35 -11.56
CA ALA A 198 -11.42 10.15 -12.05
C ALA A 198 -11.44 10.14 -13.59
N PRO A 199 -11.08 9.02 -14.25
CA PRO A 199 -11.13 8.94 -15.69
C PRO A 199 -12.56 9.23 -16.19
N SER A 200 -12.69 10.14 -17.16
CA SER A 200 -13.91 10.26 -17.96
C SER A 200 -13.71 9.45 -19.24
N ILE A 201 -14.37 8.29 -19.35
CA ILE A 201 -14.28 7.47 -20.56
C ILE A 201 -15.16 8.12 -21.62
N GLN A 202 -14.52 8.81 -22.57
CA GLN A 202 -15.21 9.36 -23.73
C GLN A 202 -15.42 8.26 -24.78
N LEU A 203 -16.67 7.84 -24.96
CA LEU A 203 -17.08 6.81 -25.92
C LEU A 203 -17.05 7.33 -27.37
N ASN A 204 -15.86 7.61 -27.91
CA ASN A 204 -15.69 8.19 -29.26
C ASN A 204 -15.08 7.19 -30.26
N SER A 205 -15.19 5.89 -30.01
CA SER A 205 -14.62 4.89 -30.91
C SER A 205 -15.53 4.56 -32.08
N ASN A 206 -15.01 4.70 -33.31
CA ASN A 206 -15.71 4.35 -34.54
C ASN A 206 -15.82 2.83 -34.79
N SER A 207 -15.19 2.00 -33.96
CA SER A 207 -15.17 0.54 -34.10
C SER A 207 -16.11 -0.12 -33.09
N GLN A 208 -17.08 -0.90 -33.57
CA GLN A 208 -18.05 -1.60 -32.72
C GLN A 208 -17.41 -2.45 -31.61
N PHE A 209 -16.30 -3.13 -31.91
CA PHE A 209 -15.58 -3.92 -30.91
C PHE A 209 -14.98 -3.04 -29.81
N LYS A 210 -14.31 -1.95 -30.20
CA LYS A 210 -13.72 -1.01 -29.24
C LYS A 210 -14.80 -0.31 -28.42
N SER A 211 -15.90 0.12 -29.04
CA SER A 211 -17.05 0.68 -28.31
C SER A 211 -17.61 -0.31 -27.29
N GLY A 212 -17.69 -1.61 -27.64
CA GLY A 212 -18.09 -2.65 -26.70
C GLY A 212 -17.14 -2.78 -25.51
N VAL A 213 -15.82 -2.75 -25.74
CA VAL A 213 -14.80 -2.74 -24.68
C VAL A 213 -14.91 -1.49 -23.80
N ASP A 214 -15.12 -0.32 -24.41
CA ASP A 214 -15.25 0.95 -23.69
C ASP A 214 -16.49 0.95 -22.78
N ILE A 215 -17.63 0.41 -23.24
CA ILE A 215 -18.86 0.24 -22.44
C ILE A 215 -18.62 -0.69 -21.24
N ILE A 216 -17.96 -1.83 -21.46
CA ILE A 216 -17.65 -2.78 -20.38
C ILE A 216 -16.74 -2.13 -19.33
N THR A 217 -15.77 -1.34 -19.78
CA THR A 217 -14.82 -0.63 -18.91
C THR A 217 -15.51 0.49 -18.12
N GLN A 218 -16.43 1.23 -18.75
CA GLN A 218 -17.25 2.25 -18.08
C GLN A 218 -18.13 1.64 -16.99
N TYR A 219 -18.87 0.58 -17.32
CA TYR A 219 -19.72 -0.10 -16.35
C TYR A 219 -18.92 -0.63 -15.15
N TYR A 220 -17.73 -1.19 -15.42
CA TYR A 220 -16.80 -1.59 -14.37
C TYR A 220 -16.40 -0.42 -13.48
N TYR A 221 -15.97 0.69 -14.07
CA TYR A 221 -15.54 1.87 -13.34
C TYR A 221 -16.66 2.42 -12.45
N GLU A 222 -17.86 2.56 -12.99
CA GLU A 222 -19.05 3.05 -12.27
C GLU A 222 -19.44 2.12 -11.12
N THR A 223 -19.44 0.79 -11.34
CA THR A 223 -19.80 -0.19 -10.31
C THR A 223 -18.80 -0.19 -9.16
N MET A 224 -17.51 -0.03 -9.45
CA MET A 224 -16.46 -0.05 -8.42
C MET A 224 -16.34 1.29 -7.68
N ASN A 225 -16.80 2.39 -8.28
CA ASN A 225 -16.61 3.75 -7.78
C ASN A 225 -17.94 4.49 -7.56
N GLU A 226 -19.04 3.77 -7.27
CA GLU A 226 -20.40 4.34 -7.17
C GLU A 226 -20.50 5.55 -6.23
N ASN A 227 -19.69 5.59 -5.17
CA ASN A 227 -19.64 6.68 -4.18
C ASN A 227 -18.42 7.60 -4.32
N SER A 228 -17.63 7.48 -5.38
CA SER A 228 -16.39 8.25 -5.54
C SER A 228 -16.65 9.75 -5.63
N SER A 229 -15.76 10.54 -5.04
CA SER A 229 -15.74 12.00 -5.17
C SER A 229 -15.35 12.51 -6.56
N GLY A 230 -15.11 11.62 -7.53
CA GLY A 230 -14.58 11.98 -8.84
C GLY A 230 -13.06 12.25 -8.83
N TYR A 231 -12.39 11.87 -7.74
CA TYR A 231 -10.95 11.92 -7.59
C TYR A 231 -10.39 10.55 -7.20
N ILE A 232 -9.15 10.32 -7.60
CA ILE A 232 -8.34 9.17 -7.19
C ILE A 232 -7.01 9.70 -6.67
N ILE A 233 -6.38 8.98 -5.75
CA ILE A 233 -5.05 9.33 -5.24
C ILE A 233 -4.06 8.23 -5.54
N ARG A 234 -2.93 8.57 -6.14
CA ARG A 234 -1.78 7.66 -6.24
C ARG A 234 -0.94 7.83 -4.96
N PRO A 235 -0.95 6.85 -4.04
CA PRO A 235 -0.30 7.00 -2.76
C PRO A 235 1.23 7.01 -2.91
N ILE A 236 1.87 7.89 -2.14
CA ILE A 236 3.32 7.94 -1.95
C ILE A 236 3.65 7.36 -0.57
N VAL A 237 2.90 7.78 0.46
CA VAL A 237 2.99 7.21 1.81
C VAL A 237 1.60 7.14 2.42
N VAL A 238 1.38 6.10 3.23
CA VAL A 238 0.19 5.91 4.05
C VAL A 238 0.66 5.63 5.46
N TYR A 239 0.25 6.46 6.41
CA TYR A 239 0.72 6.33 7.80
C TYR A 239 -0.34 6.79 8.80
N ARG A 240 -0.19 6.31 10.03
CA ARG A 240 -0.93 6.81 11.18
C ARG A 240 0.04 7.54 12.10
N LYS A 241 -0.31 8.76 12.50
CA LYS A 241 0.46 9.48 13.52
C LYS A 241 0.33 8.73 14.85
N ILE A 242 1.47 8.35 15.43
CA ILE A 242 1.53 7.82 16.79
C ILE A 242 1.85 8.99 17.71
N SER A 243 0.89 9.36 18.57
CA SER A 243 1.18 10.30 19.65
C SER A 243 1.86 9.55 20.79
N PRO A 244 3.06 9.96 21.25
CA PRO A 244 3.62 9.40 22.47
C PRO A 244 2.67 9.71 23.62
N ILE A 245 2.36 8.68 24.41
CA ILE A 245 1.64 8.79 25.68
C ILE A 245 2.55 9.43 26.71
#